data_AF-A0A9E2PUF7-F1
#
_entry.id   AF-A0A9E2PUF7-F1
#
_cell.length_a   1.000
_cell.length_b   1.000
_cell.length_c   1.000
_cell.angle_alpha   90.00
_cell.angle_beta   90.00
_cell.angle_gamma   90.00
#
_symmetry.space_group_name_H-M   'P 1'
#
loop_
_entity.id
_entity.type
_entity.pdbx_description
1 polymer ?
#
loop_
_entity_poly.entity_id
_entity_poly.type
_entity_poly.pdbx_seq_one_letter_code
_entity_poly.pdbx_strand_id
1 'polypeptide(L)'
;MSPLEYTLKRLRAFLDEIRHLSTSEFPYRQSKDALQILEKIFEKYRSFLEDSKRDKILDEGTCKNVNRGIVTYLPILGFILRSTNVRNAFEVYGPTLRIAGAILEPHLPLTKRRTRLILSSEWNYSPLVYRELPTLPGFALIGLPAPESSNPLLIPLNGHELGHVVWERKKINLEIRKKIKEKILEIIMSRWDKFQKLFPDTLIALAPKR
;
A
#
# COMPACT_ATOMS: atom_id res chain seq x y z
N MET A 1 -22.34 -24.57 -10.15
CA MET A 1 -20.94 -24.12 -10.37
C MET A 1 -20.17 -24.43 -9.10
N SER A 2 -19.14 -25.26 -9.17
CA SER A 2 -18.35 -25.62 -7.97
C SER A 2 -17.50 -24.44 -7.49
N PRO A 3 -17.08 -24.40 -6.20
CA PRO A 3 -16.18 -23.35 -5.69
C PRO A 3 -14.89 -23.21 -6.51
N LEU A 4 -14.37 -24.34 -7.00
CA LEU A 4 -13.18 -24.41 -7.85
C LEU A 4 -13.44 -23.78 -9.23
N GLU A 5 -14.55 -24.11 -9.88
CA GLU A 5 -14.94 -23.51 -11.17
C GLU A 5 -15.15 -22.01 -11.05
N TYR A 6 -15.82 -21.56 -9.99
CA TYR A 6 -16.03 -20.14 -9.72
C TYR A 6 -14.70 -19.40 -9.54
N THR A 7 -13.79 -19.97 -8.74
CA THR A 7 -12.48 -19.37 -8.48
C THR A 7 -11.62 -19.32 -9.74
N LEU A 8 -11.58 -20.40 -10.53
CA LEU A 8 -10.88 -20.43 -11.81
C LEU A 8 -11.44 -19.39 -12.80
N LYS A 9 -12.77 -19.23 -12.86
CA LYS A 9 -13.40 -18.21 -13.72
C LYS A 9 -12.96 -16.79 -13.32
N ARG A 10 -12.97 -16.46 -12.02
CA ARG A 10 -12.51 -15.15 -11.53
C ARG A 10 -11.03 -14.92 -11.78
N LEU A 11 -10.21 -15.94 -11.55
CA LEU A 11 -8.77 -15.88 -11.77
C LEU A 11 -8.44 -15.64 -13.24
N ARG A 12 -9.13 -16.33 -14.16
CA ARG A 12 -8.99 -16.09 -15.60
C ARG A 12 -9.36 -14.67 -15.97
N ALA A 13 -10.53 -14.19 -15.53
CA ALA A 13 -10.94 -12.81 -15.78
C ALA A 13 -9.93 -11.79 -15.25
N PHE A 14 -9.34 -12.03 -14.08
CA PHE A 14 -8.30 -11.17 -13.52
C PHE A 14 -6.99 -11.19 -14.34
N LEU A 15 -6.56 -12.37 -14.80
CA LEU A 15 -5.39 -12.52 -15.67
C LEU A 15 -5.61 -11.89 -17.05
N ASP A 16 -6.81 -12.05 -17.60
CA ASP A 16 -7.18 -11.47 -18.90
C ASP A 16 -7.17 -9.93 -18.82
N GLU A 17 -7.64 -9.36 -17.70
CA GLU A 17 -7.51 -7.91 -17.45
C GLU A 17 -6.04 -7.47 -17.33
N ILE A 18 -5.18 -8.22 -16.63
CA ILE A 18 -3.74 -7.91 -16.57
C ILE A 18 -3.12 -7.90 -17.97
N ARG A 19 -3.46 -8.89 -18.80
CA ARG A 19 -2.95 -8.99 -20.18
C ARG A 19 -3.48 -7.85 -21.04
N HIS A 20 -4.77 -7.56 -20.94
CA HIS A 20 -5.38 -6.43 -21.63
C HIS A 20 -4.68 -5.13 -21.27
N LEU A 21 -4.52 -4.83 -19.98
CA LEU A 21 -3.79 -3.66 -19.52
C LEU A 21 -2.33 -3.65 -19.97
N SER A 22 -1.67 -4.80 -20.07
CA SER A 22 -0.27 -4.88 -20.54
C SER A 22 -0.10 -4.44 -22.00
N THR A 23 -1.18 -4.51 -22.80
CA THR A 23 -1.21 -3.97 -24.18
C THR A 23 -1.38 -2.46 -24.23
N SER A 24 -1.84 -1.83 -23.15
CA SER A 24 -2.02 -0.38 -23.08
C SER A 24 -0.69 0.38 -23.14
N GLU A 25 -0.78 1.63 -23.58
CA GLU A 25 0.34 2.55 -23.53
C GLU A 25 0.50 3.10 -22.11
N PHE A 26 1.70 2.93 -21.56
CA PHE A 26 2.09 3.53 -20.30
C PHE A 26 3.24 4.50 -20.57
N PRO A 27 3.16 5.74 -20.06
CA PRO A 27 4.27 6.69 -20.20
C PRO A 27 5.53 6.24 -19.45
N TYR A 28 5.39 5.37 -18.44
CA TYR A 28 6.51 4.84 -17.66
C TYR A 28 6.48 3.31 -17.62
N ARG A 29 7.65 2.68 -17.83
CA ARG A 29 7.81 1.22 -17.92
C ARG A 29 7.44 0.48 -16.63
N GLN A 30 7.59 1.13 -15.49
CA GLN A 30 7.40 0.56 -14.16
C GLN A 30 5.98 -0.02 -13.97
N SER A 31 4.95 0.58 -14.58
CA SER A 31 3.59 0.04 -14.58
C SER A 31 3.52 -1.32 -15.28
N LYS A 32 4.18 -1.47 -16.44
CA LYS A 32 4.27 -2.75 -17.16
C LYS A 32 5.08 -3.79 -16.36
N ASP A 33 6.18 -3.39 -15.75
CA ASP A 33 6.98 -4.28 -14.91
C ASP A 33 6.15 -4.82 -13.72
N ALA A 34 5.29 -3.98 -13.12
CA ALA A 34 4.38 -4.41 -12.06
C ALA A 34 3.31 -5.40 -12.57
N LEU A 35 2.70 -5.14 -13.73
CA LEU A 35 1.74 -6.06 -14.36
C LEU A 35 2.37 -7.43 -14.62
N GLN A 36 3.61 -7.48 -15.13
CA GLN A 36 4.33 -8.73 -15.36
C GLN A 36 4.59 -9.52 -14.07
N ILE A 37 4.87 -8.83 -12.96
CA ILE A 37 5.05 -9.49 -11.66
C ILE A 37 3.72 -10.05 -11.16
N LEU A 38 2.63 -9.28 -11.26
CA LEU A 38 1.30 -9.74 -10.88
C LEU A 38 0.86 -10.93 -11.74
N GLU A 39 1.03 -10.87 -13.06
CA GLU A 39 0.72 -11.98 -13.96
C GLU A 39 1.44 -13.26 -13.53
N LYS A 40 2.75 -13.20 -13.29
CA LYS A 40 3.55 -14.36 -12.83
C LYS A 40 3.04 -14.95 -11.52
N ILE A 41 2.55 -14.12 -10.59
CA ILE A 41 2.01 -14.59 -9.31
C ILE A 41 0.68 -15.32 -9.53
N PHE A 42 -0.23 -14.71 -10.30
CA PHE A 42 -1.55 -15.26 -10.52
C PHE A 42 -1.57 -16.44 -11.51
N GLU A 43 -0.61 -16.53 -12.42
CA GLU A 43 -0.36 -17.73 -13.23
C GLU A 43 0.04 -18.92 -12.38
N LYS A 44 0.88 -18.73 -11.35
CA LYS A 44 1.18 -19.79 -10.37
C LYS A 44 -0.06 -20.24 -9.64
N TYR A 45 -0.93 -19.32 -9.22
CA TYR A 45 -2.21 -19.70 -8.62
C TYR A 45 -3.11 -20.47 -9.60
N ARG A 46 -3.07 -20.13 -10.90
CA ARG A 46 -3.83 -20.84 -11.91
C ARG A 46 -3.32 -22.26 -12.08
N SER A 47 -2.01 -22.46 -12.21
CA SER A 47 -1.42 -23.78 -12.35
C SER A 47 -1.77 -24.66 -11.15
N PHE A 48 -1.64 -24.14 -9.92
CA PHE A 48 -2.02 -24.91 -8.72
C PHE A 48 -3.49 -25.34 -8.72
N LEU A 49 -4.42 -24.43 -9.05
CA LEU A 49 -5.84 -24.75 -9.10
C LEU A 49 -6.21 -25.71 -10.24
N GLU A 50 -5.55 -25.60 -11.39
CA GLU A 50 -5.76 -26.50 -12.54
C GLU A 50 -5.24 -27.91 -12.25
N ASP A 51 -4.12 -28.04 -11.52
CA ASP A 51 -3.61 -29.33 -11.05
C ASP A 51 -4.56 -29.94 -10.01
N SER A 52 -5.01 -29.18 -9.01
CA SER A 52 -6.02 -29.66 -8.04
C SER A 52 -7.33 -30.11 -8.71
N LYS A 53 -7.73 -29.45 -9.80
CA LYS A 53 -8.90 -29.85 -10.60
C LYS A 53 -8.70 -31.22 -11.25
N ARG A 54 -7.51 -31.50 -11.79
CA ARG A 54 -7.18 -32.78 -12.44
C ARG A 54 -7.19 -33.92 -11.42
N ASP A 55 -6.65 -33.68 -10.24
CA ASP A 55 -6.56 -34.68 -9.17
C ASP A 55 -7.88 -34.89 -8.43
N LYS A 56 -8.94 -34.12 -8.76
CA LYS A 56 -10.25 -34.10 -8.08
C LYS A 56 -10.14 -33.82 -6.56
N ILE A 57 -9.06 -33.17 -6.14
CA ILE A 57 -8.85 -32.76 -4.75
C ILE A 57 -9.47 -31.36 -4.59
N LEU A 58 -10.57 -31.28 -3.85
CA LEU A 58 -11.21 -30.01 -3.54
C LEU A 58 -10.44 -29.32 -2.41
N ASP A 59 -9.58 -28.37 -2.76
CA ASP A 59 -8.91 -27.50 -1.77
C ASP A 59 -9.65 -26.16 -1.63
N GLU A 60 -10.67 -26.16 -0.77
CA GLU A 60 -11.43 -24.95 -0.42
C GLU A 60 -10.53 -23.86 0.18
N GLY A 61 -9.48 -24.24 0.91
CA GLY A 61 -8.51 -23.34 1.49
C GLY A 61 -7.75 -22.56 0.42
N THR A 62 -7.25 -23.28 -0.60
CA THR A 62 -6.60 -22.66 -1.76
C THR A 62 -7.55 -21.78 -2.56
N CYS A 63 -8.80 -22.22 -2.80
CA CYS A 63 -9.79 -21.40 -3.47
C CYS A 63 -10.06 -20.07 -2.72
N LYS A 64 -10.18 -20.13 -1.39
CA LYS A 64 -10.35 -18.95 -0.53
C LYS A 64 -9.13 -18.03 -0.58
N ASN A 65 -7.93 -18.59 -0.53
CA ASN A 65 -6.67 -17.83 -0.60
C ASN A 65 -6.52 -17.11 -1.95
N VAL A 66 -6.83 -17.78 -3.06
CA VAL A 66 -6.79 -17.16 -4.40
C VAL A 66 -7.81 -16.04 -4.52
N ASN A 67 -9.07 -16.27 -4.09
CA ASN A 67 -10.09 -15.22 -4.09
C ASN A 67 -9.69 -14.02 -3.22
N ARG A 68 -9.10 -14.25 -2.05
CA ARG A 68 -8.54 -13.20 -1.20
C ARG A 68 -7.43 -12.44 -1.91
N GLY A 69 -6.55 -13.14 -2.62
CA GLY A 69 -5.55 -12.54 -3.51
C GLY A 69 -6.20 -11.60 -4.52
N ILE A 70 -7.16 -12.09 -5.31
CA ILE A 70 -7.86 -11.27 -6.32
C ILE A 70 -8.44 -9.99 -5.70
N VAL A 71 -9.18 -10.11 -4.60
CA VAL A 71 -9.78 -8.95 -3.90
C VAL A 71 -8.72 -7.97 -3.40
N THR A 72 -7.59 -8.48 -2.91
CA THR A 72 -6.47 -7.66 -2.41
C THR A 72 -5.77 -6.91 -3.54
N TYR A 73 -5.61 -7.53 -4.71
CA TYR A 73 -4.87 -6.95 -5.85
C TYR A 73 -5.73 -6.18 -6.84
N LEU A 74 -7.06 -6.30 -6.80
CA LEU A 74 -7.96 -5.55 -7.67
C LEU A 74 -7.80 -4.03 -7.55
N PRO A 75 -7.68 -3.43 -6.34
CA PRO A 75 -7.41 -1.99 -6.22
C PRO A 75 -6.07 -1.57 -6.86
N ILE A 76 -5.05 -2.43 -6.77
CA ILE A 76 -3.73 -2.19 -7.37
C ILE A 76 -3.82 -2.25 -8.89
N LEU A 77 -4.60 -3.19 -9.44
CA LEU A 77 -4.84 -3.28 -10.87
C LEU A 77 -5.56 -2.03 -11.40
N GLY A 78 -6.60 -1.57 -10.68
CA GLY A 78 -7.28 -0.31 -11.00
C GLY A 78 -6.37 0.91 -10.86
N PHE A 79 -5.45 0.90 -9.89
CA PHE A 79 -4.42 1.93 -9.73
C PHE A 79 -3.49 1.98 -10.95
N ILE A 80 -3.02 0.82 -11.40
CA ILE A 80 -2.16 0.69 -12.59
C ILE A 80 -2.93 1.15 -13.84
N LEU A 81 -4.17 0.71 -14.04
CA LEU A 81 -5.01 1.19 -15.16
C LEU A 81 -5.03 2.72 -15.22
N ARG A 82 -5.26 3.40 -14.09
CA ARG A 82 -5.25 4.87 -14.01
C ARG A 82 -3.87 5.53 -14.17
N SER A 83 -2.79 4.75 -14.26
CA SER A 83 -1.46 5.25 -14.64
C SER A 83 -1.24 5.33 -16.16
N THR A 84 -2.17 4.83 -16.97
CA THR A 84 -2.13 4.95 -18.44
C THR A 84 -2.38 6.40 -18.90
N ASN A 85 -3.28 7.12 -18.22
CA ASN A 85 -3.63 8.48 -18.56
C ASN A 85 -3.14 9.44 -17.47
N VAL A 86 -2.00 10.07 -17.74
CA VAL A 86 -1.40 11.00 -16.79
C VAL A 86 -1.28 12.37 -17.42
N ARG A 87 -2.34 13.17 -17.23
CA ARG A 87 -2.37 14.59 -17.61
C ARG A 87 -1.25 15.41 -16.94
N ASN A 88 -0.77 14.97 -15.77
CA ASN A 88 0.14 15.75 -14.93
C ASN A 88 1.40 15.01 -14.48
N ALA A 89 1.58 13.73 -14.85
CA ALA A 89 2.69 12.95 -14.31
C ALA A 89 4.04 13.29 -14.94
N PHE A 90 4.10 13.94 -16.10
CA PHE A 90 5.38 14.16 -16.77
C PHE A 90 6.36 14.93 -15.88
N GLU A 91 5.95 16.09 -15.39
CA GLU A 91 6.82 17.01 -14.64
C GLU A 91 7.15 16.49 -13.24
N VAL A 92 6.20 15.78 -12.63
CA VAL A 92 6.29 15.35 -11.23
C VAL A 92 6.84 13.95 -11.04
N TYR A 93 6.84 13.10 -12.08
CA TYR A 93 7.29 11.71 -11.95
C TYR A 93 8.76 11.61 -11.52
N GLY A 94 9.65 12.30 -12.24
CA GLY A 94 11.08 12.30 -11.96
C GLY A 94 11.42 12.78 -10.54
N PRO A 95 10.95 13.97 -10.13
CA PRO A 95 11.09 14.46 -8.76
C PRO A 95 10.54 13.47 -7.72
N THR A 96 9.33 12.96 -7.93
CA THR A 96 8.67 12.02 -7.00
C THR A 96 9.45 10.71 -6.87
N LEU A 97 9.96 10.16 -7.97
CA LEU A 97 10.79 8.96 -7.95
C LEU A 97 12.09 9.18 -7.18
N ARG A 98 12.73 10.34 -7.35
CA ARG A 98 13.95 10.69 -6.59
C ARG A 98 13.68 10.79 -5.10
N ILE A 99 12.56 11.42 -4.72
CA ILE A 99 12.13 11.54 -3.32
C ILE A 99 11.85 10.15 -2.74
N ALA A 100 11.05 9.32 -3.43
CA ALA A 100 10.75 7.95 -3.01
C ALA A 100 12.04 7.14 -2.81
N GLY A 101 12.97 7.19 -3.76
CA GLY A 101 14.26 6.52 -3.62
C GLY A 101 15.12 7.07 -2.48
N ALA A 102 15.10 8.38 -2.23
CA ALA A 102 15.84 8.98 -1.11
C ALA A 102 15.29 8.56 0.25
N ILE A 103 13.96 8.42 0.35
CA ILE A 103 13.27 8.03 1.58
C ILE A 103 13.40 6.53 1.84
N LEU A 104 13.18 5.71 0.81
CA LEU A 104 13.11 4.25 0.94
C LEU A 104 14.48 3.57 0.89
N GLU A 105 15.46 4.19 0.22
CA GLU A 105 16.82 3.67 0.04
C GLU A 105 17.88 4.73 0.38
N PRO A 106 17.85 5.32 1.59
CA PRO A 106 18.68 6.49 1.93
C PRO A 106 20.18 6.21 1.91
N HIS A 107 20.58 4.95 2.09
CA HIS A 107 21.97 4.51 2.13
C HIS A 107 22.56 4.23 0.74
N LEU A 108 21.74 4.24 -0.31
CA LEU A 108 22.17 3.96 -1.68
C LEU A 108 22.35 5.24 -2.48
N PRO A 109 23.46 5.38 -3.25
CA PRO A 109 23.61 6.48 -4.20
C PRO A 109 22.54 6.39 -5.29
N LEU A 110 22.21 7.54 -5.90
CA LEU A 110 21.10 7.65 -6.88
C LEU A 110 21.17 6.59 -8.00
N THR A 111 22.37 6.26 -8.47
CA THR A 111 22.60 5.28 -9.55
C THR A 111 22.38 3.82 -9.14
N LYS A 112 22.30 3.51 -7.85
CA LYS A 112 22.12 2.15 -7.31
C LYS A 112 20.72 1.91 -6.72
N ARG A 113 19.88 2.95 -6.68
CA ARG A 113 18.51 2.84 -6.17
C ARG A 113 17.67 1.93 -7.07
N ARG A 114 16.86 1.08 -6.46
CA ARG A 114 15.97 0.12 -7.14
C ARG A 114 14.49 0.46 -6.97
N THR A 115 14.20 1.56 -6.26
CA THR A 115 12.85 2.09 -6.12
C THR A 115 12.21 2.31 -7.50
N ARG A 116 10.98 1.82 -7.65
CA ARG A 116 10.15 1.96 -8.85
C ARG A 116 8.91 2.74 -8.48
N LEU A 117 8.47 3.67 -9.33
CA LEU A 117 7.29 4.49 -9.09
C LEU A 117 6.21 4.15 -10.10
N ILE A 118 4.99 3.90 -9.60
CA ILE A 118 3.76 3.93 -10.38
C ILE A 118 3.00 5.16 -9.93
N LEU A 119 2.79 6.09 -10.87
CA LEU A 119 2.08 7.33 -10.61
C LEU A 119 0.71 7.24 -11.31
N SER A 120 -0.36 7.35 -10.54
CA SER A 120 -1.74 7.20 -11.01
C SER A 120 -2.47 8.54 -10.90
N SER A 121 -3.29 8.90 -11.90
CA SER A 121 -4.14 10.09 -11.81
C SER A 121 -5.54 9.72 -11.30
N GLU A 122 -6.33 10.70 -10.87
CA GLU A 122 -7.76 10.55 -10.48
C GLU A 122 -8.03 10.04 -9.06
N TRP A 123 -7.41 10.68 -8.08
CA TRP A 123 -7.71 10.45 -6.67
C TRP A 123 -8.49 11.62 -6.07
N ASN A 124 -9.42 11.34 -5.15
CA ASN A 124 -10.21 12.38 -4.51
C ASN A 124 -9.37 13.07 -3.42
N TYR A 125 -8.98 14.33 -3.68
CA TYR A 125 -8.50 15.34 -2.72
C TYR A 125 -7.18 15.07 -1.96
N SER A 126 -6.69 13.83 -1.86
CA SER A 126 -5.40 13.54 -1.21
C SER A 126 -4.63 12.46 -1.98
N PRO A 127 -3.29 12.57 -2.05
CA PRO A 127 -2.48 11.52 -2.62
C PRO A 127 -2.67 10.19 -1.90
N LEU A 128 -2.96 9.14 -2.67
CA LEU A 128 -3.02 7.79 -2.13
C LEU A 128 -1.63 7.15 -2.26
N VAL A 129 -1.02 6.79 -1.14
CA VAL A 129 0.23 6.02 -1.15
C VAL A 129 -0.03 4.60 -0.66
N TYR A 130 0.15 3.60 -1.56
CA TYR A 130 0.18 2.21 -1.10
C TYR A 130 1.53 1.93 -0.46
N ARG A 131 1.48 1.55 0.82
CA ARG A 131 2.64 1.18 1.61
C ARG A 131 2.90 -0.31 1.45
N GLU A 132 4.15 -0.65 1.17
CA GLU A 132 4.71 -2.01 1.28
C GLU A 132 3.82 -3.13 0.72
N LEU A 133 3.67 -3.18 -0.60
CA LEU A 133 3.06 -4.33 -1.27
C LEU A 133 4.08 -5.49 -1.28
N PRO A 134 3.90 -6.57 -0.50
CA PRO A 134 4.93 -7.61 -0.38
C PRO A 134 5.27 -8.28 -1.71
N THR A 135 4.30 -8.32 -2.62
CA THR A 135 4.42 -8.88 -3.98
C THR A 135 4.99 -7.92 -5.00
N LEU A 136 5.04 -6.62 -4.70
CA LEU A 136 5.66 -5.60 -5.54
C LEU A 136 6.79 -4.91 -4.74
N PRO A 137 7.85 -5.64 -4.38
CA PRO A 137 8.94 -5.07 -3.60
C PRO A 137 9.63 -3.94 -4.36
N GLY A 138 9.90 -2.86 -3.63
CA GLY A 138 10.54 -1.65 -4.18
C GLY A 138 9.62 -0.77 -5.02
N PHE A 139 8.32 -1.09 -5.15
CA PHE A 139 7.36 -0.18 -5.77
C PHE A 139 6.80 0.81 -4.76
N ALA A 140 6.83 2.09 -5.12
CA ALA A 140 6.01 3.14 -4.56
C ALA A 140 4.84 3.39 -5.51
N LEU A 141 3.61 3.34 -5.00
CA LEU A 141 2.41 3.69 -5.76
C LEU A 141 1.90 5.00 -5.17
N ILE A 142 1.87 6.05 -5.99
CA ILE A 142 1.40 7.37 -5.58
C ILE A 142 0.27 7.82 -6.50
N GLY A 143 -0.90 8.03 -5.94
CA GLY A 143 -2.04 8.60 -6.62
C GLY A 143 -1.98 10.11 -6.56
N LEU A 144 -2.19 10.82 -7.66
CA LEU A 144 -2.32 12.28 -7.67
C LEU A 144 -3.76 12.69 -7.94
N PRO A 145 -4.30 13.64 -7.17
CA PRO A 145 -5.60 14.22 -7.46
C PRO A 145 -5.54 15.03 -8.77
N ALA A 146 -6.25 14.56 -9.80
CA ALA A 146 -6.31 15.26 -11.08
C ALA A 146 -6.85 16.70 -10.96
N PRO A 147 -7.87 16.99 -10.11
CA PRO A 147 -8.36 18.35 -9.92
C PRO A 147 -7.36 19.32 -9.27
N GLU A 148 -6.37 18.81 -8.53
CA GLU A 148 -5.36 19.64 -7.84
C GLU A 148 -3.99 19.55 -8.51
N SER A 149 -3.96 19.23 -9.79
CA SER A 149 -2.71 19.02 -10.52
C SER A 149 -1.74 20.19 -10.52
N SER A 150 -2.26 21.41 -10.45
CA SER A 150 -1.47 22.64 -10.32
C SER A 150 -1.13 23.00 -8.86
N ASN A 151 -1.50 22.16 -7.88
CA ASN A 151 -1.24 22.42 -6.47
C ASN A 151 0.22 22.02 -6.12
N PRO A 152 1.10 22.99 -5.82
CA PRO A 152 2.50 22.70 -5.51
C PRO A 152 2.66 21.87 -4.22
N LEU A 153 1.64 21.83 -3.36
CA LEU A 153 1.65 21.08 -2.10
C LEU A 153 1.56 19.56 -2.30
N LEU A 154 1.22 19.08 -3.50
CA LEU A 154 1.16 17.65 -3.77
C LEU A 154 2.51 16.95 -3.59
N ILE A 155 3.63 17.61 -3.95
CA ILE A 155 4.97 17.00 -3.83
C ILE A 155 5.40 16.89 -2.36
N PRO A 156 5.33 17.96 -1.53
CA PRO A 156 5.54 17.84 -0.10
C PRO A 156 4.64 16.79 0.56
N LEU A 157 3.36 16.73 0.17
CA LEU A 157 2.41 15.77 0.71
C LEU A 157 2.78 14.32 0.33
N ASN A 158 3.20 14.06 -0.91
CA ASN A 158 3.75 12.77 -1.30
C ASN A 158 4.96 12.38 -0.44
N GLY A 159 5.85 13.35 -0.16
CA GLY A 159 6.98 13.16 0.75
C GLY A 159 6.54 12.81 2.17
N HIS A 160 5.50 13.47 2.70
CA HIS A 160 4.89 13.17 3.99
C HIS A 160 4.37 11.72 4.05
N GLU A 161 3.57 11.32 3.07
CA GLU A 161 2.98 9.98 3.00
C GLU A 161 4.06 8.89 2.86
N LEU A 162 5.10 9.13 2.05
CA LEU A 162 6.27 8.26 1.97
C LEU A 162 7.03 8.19 3.31
N GLY A 163 7.08 9.29 4.05
CA GLY A 163 7.68 9.36 5.38
C GLY A 163 7.03 8.43 6.40
N HIS A 164 5.73 8.14 6.26
CA HIS A 164 5.06 7.14 7.11
C HIS A 164 5.67 5.75 6.97
N VAL A 165 6.14 5.36 5.78
CA VAL A 165 6.82 4.07 5.57
C VAL A 165 8.11 4.01 6.39
N VAL A 166 8.89 5.09 6.42
CA VAL A 166 10.11 5.16 7.25
C VAL A 166 9.77 5.14 8.73
N TRP A 167 8.73 5.88 9.12
CA TRP A 167 8.25 5.93 10.51
C TRP A 167 7.87 4.54 11.04
N GLU A 168 7.16 3.76 10.22
CA GLU A 168 6.77 2.38 10.52
C GLU A 168 7.98 1.45 10.56
N ARG A 169 8.85 1.47 9.54
CA ARG A 169 10.06 0.61 9.47
C ARG A 169 11.00 0.81 10.64
N LYS A 170 11.26 2.08 10.99
CA LYS A 170 12.14 2.43 12.11
C LYS A 170 11.46 2.25 13.47
N LYS A 171 10.18 1.87 13.51
CA LYS A 171 9.39 1.71 14.74
C LYS A 171 9.49 2.94 15.65
N ILE A 172 9.61 4.13 15.05
CA ILE A 172 9.75 5.40 15.77
C ILE A 172 8.53 5.61 16.68
N ASN A 173 7.36 5.14 16.25
CA ASN A 173 6.15 5.16 17.06
C ASN A 173 6.33 4.44 18.40
N LEU A 174 7.07 3.33 18.49
CA LEU A 174 7.20 2.55 19.71
C LEU A 174 8.02 3.31 20.74
N GLU A 175 9.15 3.88 20.33
CA GLU A 175 10.02 4.66 21.19
C GLU A 175 9.33 5.93 21.70
N ILE A 176 8.70 6.67 20.78
CA ILE A 176 8.03 7.93 21.12
C ILE A 176 6.76 7.66 21.92
N ARG A 177 5.91 6.68 21.55
CA ARG A 177 4.68 6.37 22.28
C ARG A 177 4.97 5.99 23.72
N LYS A 178 6.04 5.24 23.98
CA LYS A 178 6.44 4.89 25.35
C LYS A 178 6.72 6.15 26.17
N LYS A 179 7.59 7.03 25.68
CA LYS A 179 7.95 8.30 26.35
C LYS A 179 6.74 9.22 26.53
N ILE A 180 5.90 9.36 25.51
CA ILE A 180 4.67 10.16 25.58
C ILE A 180 3.73 9.58 26.63
N LYS A 181 3.51 8.27 26.63
CA LYS A 181 2.62 7.60 27.59
C LYS A 181 3.13 7.82 29.02
N GLU A 182 4.42 7.62 29.27
CA GLU A 182 5.04 7.87 30.57
C GLU A 182 4.84 9.32 31.02
N LYS A 183 5.08 10.30 30.13
CA LYS A 183 4.93 11.72 30.45
C LYS A 183 3.46 12.14 30.67
N ILE A 184 2.55 11.62 29.85
CA ILE A 184 1.11 11.84 30.04
C ILE A 184 0.67 11.30 31.40
N LEU A 185 1.10 10.09 31.77
CA LEU A 185 0.79 9.51 33.07
C LEU A 185 1.38 10.34 34.22
N GLU A 186 2.62 10.80 34.11
CA GLU A 186 3.24 11.68 35.11
C GLU A 186 2.43 12.98 35.29
N ILE A 187 2.01 13.62 34.19
CA ILE A 187 1.20 14.84 34.23
C ILE A 187 -0.17 14.55 34.86
N ILE A 188 -0.83 13.46 34.47
CA ILE A 188 -2.11 13.03 35.05
C ILE A 188 -1.97 12.82 36.56
N MET A 189 -0.94 12.10 37.00
CA MET A 189 -0.69 11.83 38.43
C MET A 189 -0.37 13.11 39.21
N SER A 190 0.41 14.03 38.66
CA SER A 190 0.72 15.31 39.31
C SER A 190 -0.50 16.22 39.51
N ARG A 191 -1.59 15.96 38.78
CA ARG A 191 -2.86 16.72 38.83
C ARG A 191 -4.05 15.79 39.08
N TRP A 192 -3.83 14.72 39.84
CA TRP A 192 -4.78 13.63 39.99
C TRP A 192 -6.18 14.09 40.39
N ASP A 193 -6.29 14.98 41.38
CA ASP A 193 -7.58 15.49 41.86
C ASP A 193 -8.37 16.23 40.78
N LYS A 194 -7.68 16.97 39.89
CA LYS A 194 -8.34 17.65 38.76
C LYS A 194 -8.75 16.65 37.69
N PHE A 195 -7.91 15.65 37.43
CA PHE A 195 -8.19 14.60 36.46
C PHE A 195 -9.40 13.76 36.90
N GLN A 196 -9.45 13.32 38.16
CA GLN A 196 -10.55 12.51 38.70
C GLN A 196 -11.88 13.28 38.71
N LYS A 197 -11.87 14.60 38.92
CA LYS A 197 -13.08 15.44 38.79
C LYS A 197 -13.63 15.48 37.37
N LEU A 198 -12.76 15.46 36.36
CA LEU A 198 -13.16 15.49 34.95
C LEU A 198 -13.49 14.09 34.40
N PHE A 199 -12.91 13.05 34.97
CA PHE A 199 -13.03 11.66 34.51
C PHE A 199 -13.33 10.70 35.68
N PRO A 200 -14.51 10.81 36.32
CA PRO A 200 -14.82 10.11 37.57
C PRO A 200 -14.83 8.58 37.45
N ASP A 201 -15.19 8.05 36.28
CA ASP A 201 -15.33 6.61 36.05
C ASP A 201 -14.04 5.93 35.56
N THR A 202 -12.93 6.67 35.44
CA THR A 202 -11.68 6.13 34.89
C THR A 202 -10.89 5.40 35.98
N LEU A 203 -10.98 4.07 35.99
CA LEU A 203 -10.14 3.20 36.80
C LEU A 203 -8.74 3.08 36.18
N ILE A 204 -7.79 3.89 36.63
CA ILE A 204 -6.37 3.69 36.29
C ILE A 204 -5.77 2.74 37.33
N ALA A 205 -5.29 1.57 36.90
CA ALA A 205 -4.64 0.54 37.73
C ALA A 205 -3.35 1.01 38.45
N LEU A 206 -2.94 2.27 38.24
CA LEU A 206 -1.76 2.92 38.81
C LEU A 206 -2.14 4.07 39.75
N ALA A 207 -3.39 4.13 40.25
CA ALA A 207 -3.76 5.09 41.29
C ALA A 207 -2.70 5.05 42.41
N PRO A 208 -2.14 6.20 42.83
CA PRO A 208 -1.19 6.21 43.92
C PRO A 208 -1.86 5.57 45.12
N LYS A 209 -1.30 4.47 45.62
CA LYS A 209 -1.77 3.85 46.86
C LYS A 209 -1.61 4.92 47.94
N ARG A 210 -2.75 5.37 48.48
CA ARG A 210 -2.79 6.25 49.64
C ARG A 210 -2.16 5.55 50.84
#